data_AF-S0J252-F1
#
_entry.id   AF-S0J252-F1
#
_cell.length_a   1.000
_cell.length_b   1.000
_cell.length_c   1.000
_cell.angle_alpha   90.00
_cell.angle_beta   90.00
_cell.angle_gamma   90.00
#
_symmetry.space_group_name_H-M   'P 1'
#
loop_
_entity.id
_entity.type
_entity.pdbx_description
1 polymer ?
#
loop_
_entity_poly.entity_id
_entity_poly.type
_entity_poly.pdbx_seq_one_letter_code
_entity_poly.pdbx_strand_id
1 'polypeptide(L)'
;MLGVEAFLDEMQKVANEAYRVLKKGKMCAVMIGDVRKCGKVIPLGFRMMECFLQAGFANKEIIIKEQHNCRSTDYWEKQNNNFLILAHEYIFVFQK
;
A
#
# COMPACT_ATOMS: atom_id res chain seq x y z
N MET A 1 -4.29 -6.27 15.95
CA MET A 1 -4.06 -5.82 14.56
C MET A 1 -4.91 -6.69 13.65
N LEU A 2 -5.64 -6.12 12.70
CA LEU A 2 -6.41 -6.91 11.72
C LEU A 2 -5.45 -7.83 10.96
N GLY A 3 -5.92 -9.03 10.59
CA GLY A 3 -5.20 -9.89 9.65
C GLY A 3 -5.16 -9.25 8.26
N VAL A 4 -4.22 -9.68 7.41
CA VAL A 4 -4.06 -9.16 6.04
C VAL A 4 -5.37 -9.25 5.25
N GLU A 5 -6.04 -10.40 5.30
CA GLU A 5 -7.29 -10.59 4.56
C GLU A 5 -8.42 -9.69 5.08
N ALA A 6 -8.60 -9.62 6.41
CA ALA A 6 -9.59 -8.72 7.00
C ALA A 6 -9.31 -7.23 6.68
N PHE A 7 -8.05 -6.83 6.56
CA PHE A 7 -7.69 -5.50 6.09
C PHE A 7 -8.08 -5.29 4.62
N LEU A 8 -7.80 -6.26 3.74
CA LEU A 8 -8.15 -6.18 2.32
C LEU A 8 -9.67 -6.15 2.11
N ASP A 9 -10.43 -6.90 2.90
CA ASP A 9 -11.90 -6.88 2.87
C ASP A 9 -12.46 -5.48 3.16
N GLU A 10 -11.91 -4.79 4.18
CA GLU A 10 -12.30 -3.40 4.47
C GLU A 10 -11.80 -2.44 3.38
N MET A 11 -10.61 -2.64 2.83
CA MET A 11 -10.10 -1.83 1.73
C MET A 11 -10.92 -1.97 0.44
N GLN A 12 -11.52 -3.14 0.18
CA GLN A 12 -12.45 -3.30 -0.94
C GLN A 12 -13.68 -2.40 -0.80
N LYS A 13 -14.22 -2.28 0.42
CA LYS A 13 -15.34 -1.37 0.70
C LYS A 13 -14.93 0.08 0.48
N VAL A 14 -13.74 0.45 0.96
CA VAL A 14 -13.16 1.80 0.75
C VAL A 14 -12.99 2.09 -0.74
N ALA A 15 -12.44 1.15 -1.51
CA ALA A 15 -12.24 1.29 -2.95
C ALA A 15 -13.56 1.50 -3.69
N ASN A 16 -14.58 0.68 -3.39
CA ASN A 16 -15.90 0.78 -4.00
C ASN A 16 -16.56 2.14 -3.70
N GLU A 17 -16.47 2.60 -2.45
CA GLU A 17 -17.06 3.87 -2.05
C GLU A 17 -16.32 5.06 -2.64
N ALA A 18 -14.98 5.03 -2.65
CA ALA A 18 -14.15 6.03 -3.31
C ALA A 18 -14.47 6.12 -4.80
N TYR A 19 -14.64 4.98 -5.48
CA TYR A 19 -15.07 4.96 -6.87
C TYR A 19 -16.45 5.57 -7.03
N ARG A 20 -17.42 5.20 -6.19
CA ARG A 20 -18.81 5.71 -6.27
C ARG A 20 -18.85 7.24 -6.21
N VAL A 21 -18.15 7.86 -5.26
CA VAL A 21 -18.21 9.32 -5.04
C VAL A 21 -17.34 10.14 -5.98
N LEU A 22 -16.28 9.56 -6.55
CA LEU A 22 -15.37 10.31 -7.41
C LEU A 22 -16.05 10.65 -8.75
N LYS A 23 -15.80 11.86 -9.28
CA LYS A 23 -16.30 12.26 -10.60
C LYS A 23 -15.47 11.58 -11.71
N LYS A 24 -16.11 11.28 -12.84
CA LYS A 24 -15.42 10.71 -14.03
C LYS A 24 -14.25 11.60 -14.47
N GLY A 25 -13.13 10.98 -14.80
CA GLY A 25 -11.88 11.61 -15.21
C GLY A 25 -11.03 12.16 -14.07
N LYS A 26 -11.48 12.06 -12.80
CA LYS A 26 -10.71 12.52 -11.63
C LYS A 26 -9.86 11.41 -11.05
N MET A 27 -8.91 11.83 -10.21
CA MET A 27 -7.87 10.97 -9.65
C MET A 27 -8.10 10.65 -8.17
N CYS A 28 -7.69 9.47 -7.75
CA CYS A 28 -7.60 9.03 -6.37
C CYS A 28 -6.17 8.56 -6.11
N ALA A 29 -5.52 9.05 -5.06
CA ALA A 29 -4.16 8.65 -4.70
C ALA A 29 -4.16 8.01 -3.31
N VAL A 30 -3.48 6.87 -3.17
CA VAL A 30 -3.39 6.10 -1.93
C VAL A 30 -1.94 5.76 -1.65
N MET A 31 -1.44 6.13 -0.47
CA MET A 31 -0.10 5.78 -0.01
C MET A 31 -0.17 4.57 0.92
N ILE A 32 0.67 3.57 0.68
CA ILE A 32 0.72 2.34 1.47
C ILE A 32 2.12 1.72 1.42
N GLY A 33 2.55 1.17 2.56
CA GLY A 33 3.76 0.37 2.65
C GLY A 33 3.44 -1.13 2.69
N ASP A 34 4.41 -1.94 2.27
CA ASP A 34 4.35 -3.37 2.53
C ASP A 34 4.59 -3.67 4.02
N VAL A 35 4.14 -4.85 4.45
CA VAL A 35 4.33 -5.30 5.83
C VAL A 35 5.18 -6.54 5.86
N ARG A 36 5.96 -6.71 6.93
CA ARG A 36 6.73 -7.92 7.18
C ARG A 36 6.12 -8.71 8.34
N LYS A 37 5.93 -10.01 8.14
CA LYS A 37 5.50 -10.94 9.19
C LYS A 37 6.37 -12.18 9.16
N CYS A 38 6.93 -12.56 10.31
CA CYS A 38 7.80 -13.74 10.45
C CYS A 38 8.97 -13.75 9.43
N GLY A 39 9.62 -12.60 9.23
CA GLY A 39 10.75 -12.45 8.30
C GLY A 39 10.39 -12.38 6.81
N LYS A 40 9.12 -12.62 6.45
CA LYS A 40 8.66 -12.60 5.06
C LYS A 40 7.90 -11.31 4.76
N VAL A 41 8.20 -10.71 3.61
CA VAL A 41 7.46 -9.54 3.11
C VAL A 41 6.11 -10.02 2.58
N ILE A 42 5.07 -9.29 2.95
CA ILE A 42 3.72 -9.42 2.42
C ILE A 42 3.51 -8.20 1.53
N PRO A 43 3.26 -8.39 0.22
CA PRO A 43 3.11 -7.29 -0.75
C PRO A 43 1.73 -6.64 -0.60
N LEU A 44 1.48 -6.05 0.56
CA LEU A 44 0.20 -5.48 0.94
C LEU A 44 -0.19 -4.33 0.02
N GLY A 45 0.80 -3.54 -0.43
CA GLY A 45 0.54 -2.42 -1.34
C GLY A 45 -0.10 -2.88 -2.65
N PHE A 46 0.47 -3.90 -3.29
CA PHE A 46 -0.07 -4.45 -4.53
C PHE A 46 -1.41 -5.16 -4.33
N ARG A 47 -1.60 -5.87 -3.22
CA ARG A 47 -2.90 -6.49 -2.92
C ARG A 47 -3.99 -5.45 -2.73
N MET A 48 -3.68 -4.34 -2.06
CA MET A 48 -4.61 -3.21 -1.94
C MET A 48 -4.84 -2.52 -3.29
N MET A 49 -3.81 -2.39 -4.13
CA MET A 49 -3.95 -1.85 -5.48
C MET A 49 -4.99 -2.65 -6.28
N GLU A 50 -4.95 -3.99 -6.23
CA GLU A 50 -5.93 -4.86 -6.88
C GLU A 50 -7.37 -4.57 -6.42
N CYS A 51 -7.61 -4.25 -5.15
CA CYS A 51 -8.94 -3.87 -4.67
C CYS A 51 -9.49 -2.63 -5.41
N PHE A 52 -8.64 -1.64 -5.69
CA PHE A 52 -9.02 -0.43 -6.43
C PHE A 52 -9.29 -0.74 -7.91
N LEU A 53 -8.49 -1.62 -8.52
CA LEU A 53 -8.72 -2.06 -9.90
C LEU A 53 -10.05 -2.82 -10.03
N GLN A 54 -10.34 -3.71 -9.08
CA GLN A 54 -11.61 -4.44 -9.02
C GLN A 54 -12.82 -3.52 -8.80
N ALA A 55 -12.65 -2.40 -8.10
CA ALA A 55 -13.70 -1.38 -7.94
C ALA A 55 -13.98 -0.59 -9.22
N GLY A 56 -13.14 -0.71 -10.27
CA GLY A 56 -13.32 -0.09 -11.57
C GLY A 56 -12.39 1.09 -11.87
N PHE A 57 -11.43 1.39 -10.99
CA PHE A 57 -10.39 2.37 -11.29
C PHE A 57 -9.40 1.85 -12.35
N ALA A 58 -8.83 2.75 -13.14
CA ALA A 58 -7.66 2.49 -13.97
C ALA A 58 -6.38 2.91 -13.21
N ASN A 59 -5.33 2.09 -13.29
CA ASN A 59 -4.02 2.47 -12.78
C ASN A 59 -3.41 3.56 -13.68
N LYS A 60 -3.07 4.72 -13.10
CA LYS A 60 -2.46 5.82 -13.83
C LYS A 60 -0.96 5.90 -13.58
N GLU A 61 -0.53 5.84 -12.33
CA GLU A 61 0.89 5.86 -11.95
C GLU A 61 1.13 5.00 -10.69
N ILE A 62 2.33 4.43 -10.60
CA ILE A 62 2.86 3.83 -9.37
C ILE A 62 4.12 4.60 -8.99
N ILE A 63 4.04 5.37 -7.91
CA ILE A 63 5.16 6.17 -7.42
C ILE A 63 5.81 5.41 -6.27
N ILE A 64 7.14 5.29 -6.31
CA ILE A 64 7.92 4.70 -5.22
C ILE A 64 8.51 5.85 -4.42
N LYS A 65 8.09 5.94 -3.15
CA LYS A 65 8.61 6.90 -2.20
C LYS A 65 9.64 6.20 -1.33
N GLU A 66 10.91 6.56 -1.51
CA GLU A 66 11.96 6.15 -0.58
C GLU A 66 11.69 6.73 0.82
N GLN A 67 11.85 5.91 1.86
CA GLN A 67 11.71 6.34 3.24
C GLN A 67 13.00 7.04 3.70
N HIS A 68 12.93 8.35 3.92
CA HIS A 68 13.98 9.10 4.58
C HIS A 68 13.59 9.41 6.03
N ASN A 69 14.53 9.30 6.97
CA ASN A 69 14.38 9.66 8.39
C ASN A 69 13.31 8.88 9.17
N CYS A 70 13.20 7.57 8.94
CA CYS A 70 12.34 6.73 9.77
C CYS A 70 13.01 6.50 11.14
N ARG A 71 12.35 6.89 12.24
CA ARG A 71 12.91 6.77 13.61
C ARG A 71 13.33 5.36 14.00
N SER A 72 12.72 4.35 13.37
CA SER A 72 13.05 2.94 13.59
C SER A 72 14.23 2.44 12.75
N THR A 73 14.72 3.20 11.75
CA THR A 73 15.87 2.80 10.93
C THR A 73 17.10 2.52 11.79
N ASP A 74 17.44 3.43 12.71
CA ASP A 74 18.57 3.28 13.64
C ASP A 74 18.47 2.03 14.53
N TYR A 75 17.25 1.56 14.81
CA TYR A 75 17.01 0.34 15.59
C TYR A 75 17.24 -0.92 14.74
N TRP A 76 16.72 -0.94 13.51
CA TRP A 76 16.82 -2.10 12.62
C TRP A 76 18.18 -2.27 11.97
N GLU A 77 18.90 -1.18 11.69
CA GLU A 77 20.27 -1.25 11.15
C GLU A 77 21.29 -1.82 12.14
N LYS A 78 21.04 -1.65 13.44
CA LYS A 78 21.89 -2.20 14.52
C LYS A 78 21.62 -3.68 14.81
N GLN A 79 20.58 -4.25 14.22
CA GLN A 79 20.19 -5.64 14.40
C GLN A 79 20.78 -6.49 13.27
N ASN A 80 21.39 -7.63 13.62
CA ASN A 80 21.94 -8.56 12.63
C ASN A 80 20.79 -9.41 12.05
N ASN A 81 20.01 -8.80 11.15
CA ASN A 81 18.84 -9.42 10.53
C ASN A 81 19.24 -10.29 9.33
N ASN A 82 18.55 -11.40 9.11
CA ASN A 82 18.70 -12.23 7.91
C ASN A 82 17.84 -11.73 6.72
N PHE A 83 17.43 -10.47 6.73
CA PHE A 83 16.56 -9.86 5.73
C PHE A 83 16.89 -8.38 5.49
N LEU A 84 16.53 -7.86 4.33
CA LEU A 84 16.68 -6.44 3.96
C LEU A 84 15.60 -5.57 4.63
N ILE A 85 15.88 -4.34 5.00
CA ILE A 85 14.88 -3.41 5.55
C ILE A 85 13.94 -2.94 4.43
N LEU A 86 12.65 -2.77 4.74
CA LEU A 86 11.72 -2.12 3.83
C LEU A 86 12.04 -0.63 3.80
N ALA A 87 12.55 -0.14 2.68
CA ALA A 87 13.06 1.22 2.53
C ALA A 87 12.12 2.11 1.71
N HIS A 88 10.93 1.62 1.34
CA HIS A 88 10.03 2.32 0.44
C HIS A 88 8.56 2.14 0.80
N GLU A 89 7.77 3.11 0.37
CA GLU A 89 6.31 3.10 0.35
C GLU A 89 5.84 3.33 -1.08
N TYR A 90 4.66 2.83 -1.39
CA TYR A 90 4.01 3.07 -2.68
C TYR A 90 3.02 4.23 -2.54
N ILE A 91 2.93 5.06 -3.57
CA ILE A 91 1.77 5.93 -3.81
C ILE A 91 1.16 5.48 -5.13
N PHE A 92 0.02 4.81 -5.04
CA PHE A 92 -0.75 4.42 -6.22
C PHE A 92 -1.66 5.58 -6.62
N VAL A 93 -1.63 5.96 -7.89
CA VAL A 93 -2.51 6.98 -8.47
C VAL A 93 -3.47 6.31 -9.44
N PHE A 94 -4.75 6.43 -9.15
CA PHE A 94 -5.85 5.83 -9.88
C PHE A 94 -6.69 6.89 -10.59
N GLN A 95 -7.22 6.55 -11.75
CA GLN A 95 -8.19 7.38 -12.48
C GLN A 95 -9.55 6.67 -12.56
N LYS A 96 -10.63 7.41 -12.33
CA LYS A 96 -12.00 6.95 -12.62
C LYS A 96 -12.42 7.32 -14.04
#